data_AF-A0A2N2IU12-F1
#
_entry.id   AF-A0A2N2IU12-F1
#
_cell.length_a   1.000
_cell.length_b   1.000
_cell.length_c   1.000
_cell.angle_alpha   90.00
_cell.angle_beta   90.00
_cell.angle_gamma   90.00
#
_symmetry.space_group_name_H-M   'P 1'
#
loop_
_entity.id
_entity.type
_entity.pdbx_description
1 polymer ?
#
loop_
_entity_poly.entity_id
_entity_poly.type
_entity_poly.pdbx_seq_one_letter_code
_entity_poly.pdbx_strand_id
1 'polypeptide(L)'
;MRSPLEALVGPWKSDTGRVYDAVLSGHALEFRIHDAKGMDQDGYVTGEERFVLEVVEGQRSVFAVKDKVRPALPADLRYDLTRSRSSCQEVRTEVKGTPLRARYDGTRLTVEVVKIAPDRSMFLRSGTKVHGCVRLREAKASLLQSTLTRR
;
A
#
# COMPACT_ATOMS: atom_id res chain seq x y z
N MET A 1 -10.59 -22.13 15.58
CA MET A 1 -10.28 -20.81 16.15
C MET A 1 -10.53 -19.76 15.08
N ARG A 2 -11.19 -18.64 15.41
CA ARG A 2 -11.35 -17.51 14.48
C ARG A 2 -10.02 -16.81 14.26
N SER A 3 -9.74 -16.37 13.04
CA SER A 3 -8.51 -15.65 12.71
C SER A 3 -8.51 -14.29 13.42
N PRO A 4 -7.38 -13.82 14.00
CA PRO A 4 -7.30 -12.48 14.57
C PRO A 4 -7.56 -11.37 13.53
N LEU A 5 -7.41 -11.68 12.24
CA LEU A 5 -7.74 -10.77 11.14
C LEU A 5 -9.25 -10.49 11.01
N GLU A 6 -10.12 -11.43 11.44
CA GLU A 6 -11.58 -11.23 11.37
C GLU A 6 -12.02 -10.00 12.18
N ALA A 7 -11.35 -9.74 13.30
CA ALA A 7 -11.61 -8.57 14.15
C ALA A 7 -11.27 -7.24 13.49
N LEU A 8 -10.54 -7.25 12.36
CA LEU A 8 -10.12 -6.07 11.61
C LEU A 8 -10.96 -5.83 10.35
N VAL A 9 -11.87 -6.74 9.97
CA VAL A 9 -12.75 -6.57 8.80
C VAL A 9 -13.61 -5.31 8.94
N GLY A 10 -13.91 -4.66 7.82
CA GLY A 10 -14.75 -3.45 7.75
C GLY A 10 -13.97 -2.19 7.38
N PRO A 11 -14.62 -1.01 7.45
CA PRO A 11 -14.02 0.22 6.95
C PRO A 11 -13.03 0.82 7.97
N TRP A 12 -11.98 1.43 7.43
CA TRP A 12 -10.93 2.11 8.17
C TRP A 12 -10.58 3.44 7.52
N LYS A 13 -10.27 4.45 8.34
CA LYS A 13 -9.78 5.75 7.89
C LYS A 13 -8.39 5.98 8.45
N SER A 14 -7.45 6.32 7.57
CA SER A 14 -6.10 6.76 7.95
C SER A 14 -6.09 8.18 8.51
N ASP A 15 -5.05 8.48 9.27
CA ASP A 15 -4.63 9.82 9.70
C ASP A 15 -4.51 10.84 8.55
N THR A 16 -4.17 10.40 7.34
CA THR A 16 -4.15 11.27 6.14
C THR A 16 -5.53 11.40 5.46
N GLY A 17 -6.58 10.83 6.04
CA GLY A 17 -7.95 10.89 5.53
C GLY A 17 -8.31 9.87 4.45
N ARG A 18 -7.36 9.04 3.98
CA ARG A 18 -7.64 7.94 3.04
C ARG A 18 -8.49 6.87 3.71
N VAL A 19 -9.46 6.33 2.98
CA VAL A 19 -10.38 5.30 3.48
C VAL A 19 -10.12 3.98 2.77
N TYR A 20 -10.14 2.91 3.56
CA TYR A 20 -9.96 1.54 3.09
C TYR A 20 -11.09 0.65 3.57
N ASP A 21 -11.44 -0.34 2.76
CA ASP A 21 -12.28 -1.46 3.13
C ASP A 21 -11.37 -2.66 3.41
N ALA A 22 -11.34 -3.12 4.66
CA ALA A 22 -10.60 -4.32 5.05
C ALA A 22 -11.47 -5.56 4.80
N VAL A 23 -11.06 -6.37 3.82
CA VAL A 23 -11.81 -7.54 3.34
C VAL A 23 -10.99 -8.80 3.54
N LEU A 24 -11.56 -9.80 4.22
CA LEU A 24 -10.90 -11.08 4.43
C LEU A 24 -10.93 -11.91 3.14
N SER A 25 -9.76 -12.38 2.70
CA SER A 25 -9.55 -13.13 1.47
C SER A 25 -8.68 -14.34 1.78
N GLY A 26 -9.33 -15.49 2.00
CA GLY A 26 -8.66 -16.69 2.49
C GLY A 26 -8.02 -16.46 3.87
N HIS A 27 -6.68 -16.47 3.91
CA HIS A 27 -5.89 -16.31 5.13
C HIS A 27 -5.31 -14.91 5.33
N ALA A 28 -5.61 -13.98 4.41
CA ALA A 28 -5.08 -12.64 4.41
C ALA A 28 -6.20 -11.60 4.49
N LEU A 29 -5.89 -10.42 5.01
CA LEU A 29 -6.80 -9.29 5.07
C LEU A 29 -6.33 -8.19 4.13
N GLU A 30 -7.10 -7.95 3.07
CA GLU A 30 -6.79 -6.95 2.06
C GLU A 30 -7.37 -5.60 2.48
N PHE A 31 -6.54 -4.55 2.51
CA PHE A 31 -7.01 -3.18 2.65
C PHE A 31 -7.16 -2.57 1.27
N ARG A 32 -8.39 -2.61 0.77
CA ARG A 32 -8.77 -2.08 -0.55
C ARG A 32 -9.12 -0.61 -0.45
N ILE A 33 -8.74 0.18 -1.44
CA ILE A 33 -9.04 1.61 -1.48
C ILE A 33 -10.55 1.80 -1.65
N HIS A 34 -11.20 2.45 -0.68
CA HIS A 34 -12.64 2.69 -0.72
C HIS A 34 -13.04 3.71 -1.79
N ASP A 35 -12.29 4.82 -1.87
CA ASP A 35 -12.42 5.85 -2.90
C ASP A 35 -11.03 6.38 -3.25
N ALA A 36 -10.64 6.31 -4.52
CA ALA A 36 -9.35 6.76 -5.00
C ALA A 36 -9.25 8.29 -5.22
N LYS A 37 -10.30 9.06 -4.93
CA LYS A 37 -10.24 10.54 -4.99
C LYS A 37 -9.05 11.08 -4.18
N GLY A 38 -8.12 11.78 -4.84
CA GLY A 38 -6.89 12.30 -4.22
C GLY A 38 -5.72 11.32 -4.21
N MET A 39 -5.91 10.09 -4.69
CA MET A 39 -4.88 9.07 -4.95
C MET A 39 -4.74 8.77 -6.46
N ASP A 40 -5.58 9.38 -7.28
CA ASP A 40 -5.61 9.26 -8.73
C ASP A 40 -4.33 9.78 -9.39
N GLN A 41 -3.76 10.86 -8.85
CA GLN A 41 -2.45 11.39 -9.29
C GLN A 41 -1.31 10.38 -9.08
N ASP A 42 -1.42 9.56 -8.04
CA ASP A 42 -0.48 8.49 -7.74
C ASP A 42 -0.81 7.23 -8.54
N GLY A 43 -1.89 7.20 -9.31
CA GLY A 43 -2.29 6.11 -10.20
C GLY A 43 -3.00 4.94 -9.54
N TYR A 44 -3.56 5.16 -8.35
CA TYR A 44 -4.45 4.20 -7.68
C TYR A 44 -5.89 4.31 -8.19
N VAL A 45 -6.64 3.22 -8.09
CA VAL A 45 -8.08 3.18 -8.42
C VAL A 45 -8.91 2.60 -7.29
N THR A 46 -10.19 2.94 -7.26
CA THR A 46 -11.15 2.41 -6.29
C THR A 46 -11.21 0.87 -6.35
N GLY A 47 -11.22 0.24 -5.19
CA GLY A 47 -11.21 -1.21 -5.02
C GLY A 47 -9.83 -1.87 -5.11
N GLU A 48 -8.80 -1.13 -5.53
CA GLU A 48 -7.43 -1.67 -5.60
C GLU A 48 -6.88 -1.95 -4.20
N GLU A 49 -6.22 -3.10 -4.02
CA GLU A 49 -5.55 -3.45 -2.78
C GLU A 49 -4.33 -2.54 -2.56
N ARG A 50 -4.33 -1.74 -1.49
CA ARG A 50 -3.20 -0.88 -1.14
C ARG A 50 -2.14 -1.65 -0.35
N PHE A 51 -2.56 -2.49 0.59
CA PHE A 51 -1.70 -3.38 1.35
C PHE A 51 -2.50 -4.58 1.88
N VAL A 52 -1.79 -5.62 2.29
CA VAL A 52 -2.37 -6.87 2.80
C VAL A 52 -1.73 -7.21 4.14
N LEU A 53 -2.56 -7.69 5.08
CA LEU A 53 -2.10 -8.19 6.37
C LEU A 53 -2.16 -9.72 6.42
N GLU A 54 -1.14 -10.32 7.01
CA GLU A 54 -1.07 -11.75 7.30
C GLU A 54 -0.73 -11.98 8.77
N VAL A 55 -1.24 -13.07 9.34
CA VAL A 55 -0.98 -13.44 10.74
C VAL A 55 0.51 -13.75 10.91
N VAL A 56 1.11 -13.23 11.99
CA VAL A 56 2.42 -13.68 12.47
C VAL A 56 2.18 -14.72 13.56
N GLU A 57 2.77 -15.89 13.43
CA GLU A 57 2.60 -16.97 14.40
C GLU A 57 2.97 -16.53 15.82
N GLY A 58 2.15 -16.90 16.79
CA GLY A 58 2.31 -16.49 18.20
C GLY A 58 1.93 -15.04 18.51
N GLN A 59 1.58 -14.22 17.52
CA GLN A 59 1.22 -12.81 17.71
C GLN A 59 -0.25 -12.54 17.35
N ARG A 60 -1.03 -12.07 18.32
CA ARG A 60 -2.48 -11.81 18.13
C ARG A 60 -2.79 -10.40 17.65
N SER A 61 -1.90 -9.45 17.93
CA SER A 61 -2.10 -8.02 17.67
C SER A 61 -1.08 -7.44 16.69
N VAL A 62 -0.20 -8.27 16.13
CA VAL A 62 0.83 -7.87 15.18
C VAL A 62 0.72 -8.73 13.93
N PHE A 63 0.81 -8.09 12.78
CA PHE A 63 0.60 -8.69 11.47
C PHE A 63 1.76 -8.36 10.54
N ALA A 64 2.07 -9.28 9.62
CA ALA A 64 2.99 -9.00 8.52
C ALA A 64 2.27 -8.14 7.48
N VAL A 65 2.99 -7.19 6.87
CA VAL A 65 2.45 -6.30 5.84
C VAL A 65 3.07 -6.63 4.49
N LYS A 66 2.22 -6.81 3.48
CA LYS A 66 2.60 -6.74 2.06
C LYS A 66 2.09 -5.43 1.48
N ASP A 67 3.00 -4.48 1.30
CA ASP A 67 2.70 -3.14 0.81
C ASP A 67 2.74 -3.11 -0.73
N LYS A 68 1.62 -2.78 -1.38
CA LYS A 68 1.53 -2.62 -2.85
C LYS A 68 1.77 -1.15 -3.22
N VAL A 69 3.04 -0.76 -3.26
CA VAL A 69 3.46 0.62 -3.43
C VAL A 69 3.55 1.01 -4.90
N ARG A 70 2.96 2.16 -5.23
CA ARG A 70 3.12 2.87 -6.50
C ARG A 70 3.94 4.15 -6.21
N PRO A 71 4.94 4.49 -7.03
CA PRO A 71 5.73 5.69 -6.81
C PRO A 71 4.87 6.94 -7.00
N ALA A 72 5.06 7.93 -6.13
CA ALA A 72 4.61 9.28 -6.43
C ALA A 72 5.43 9.80 -7.61
N LEU A 73 4.75 10.31 -8.64
CA LEU A 73 5.42 10.88 -9.80
C LEU A 73 5.91 12.29 -9.52
N PRO A 74 7.01 12.73 -10.18
CA PRO A 74 7.34 14.14 -10.30
C PRO A 74 6.12 14.96 -10.77
N ALA A 75 6.01 16.21 -10.29
CA ALA A 75 4.83 17.05 -10.49
C ALA A 75 4.43 17.27 -11.97
N ASP A 76 5.39 17.17 -12.89
CA ASP A 76 5.20 17.33 -14.34
C ASP A 76 4.82 16.03 -15.08
N LEU A 77 4.79 14.89 -14.38
CA LEU A 77 4.49 13.57 -14.96
C LEU A 77 3.13 13.04 -14.49
N ARG A 78 2.49 12.24 -15.34
CA ARG A 78 1.22 11.57 -15.02
C ARG A 78 1.25 10.12 -15.52
N TYR A 79 0.63 9.22 -14.78
CA TYR A 79 0.47 7.84 -15.22
C TYR A 79 -0.44 7.76 -16.45
N ASP A 80 -0.05 6.91 -17.40
CA ASP A 80 -0.94 6.29 -18.36
C ASP A 80 -1.41 4.96 -17.75
N LEU A 81 -2.56 4.96 -17.09
CA LEU A 81 -3.02 3.82 -16.29
C LEU A 81 -3.33 2.59 -17.13
N THR A 82 -3.65 2.74 -18.41
CA THR A 82 -3.89 1.59 -19.29
C THR A 82 -2.61 0.79 -19.52
N ARG A 83 -1.45 1.47 -19.59
CA ARG A 83 -0.16 0.82 -19.90
C ARG A 83 0.77 0.61 -18.69
N SER A 84 0.73 1.51 -17.72
CA SER A 84 1.69 1.54 -16.61
C SER A 84 1.30 0.64 -15.42
N ARG A 85 0.04 0.19 -15.32
CA ARG A 85 -0.47 -0.46 -14.12
C ARG A 85 0.33 -1.68 -13.67
N SER A 86 0.73 -2.53 -14.62
CA SER A 86 1.45 -3.78 -14.35
C SER A 86 2.92 -3.60 -13.98
N SER A 87 3.56 -2.51 -14.40
CA SER A 87 5.00 -2.30 -14.20
C SER A 87 5.33 -1.24 -13.15
N CYS A 88 4.40 -0.33 -12.85
CA CYS A 88 4.58 0.75 -11.90
C CYS A 88 4.07 0.45 -10.50
N GLN A 89 3.90 -0.83 -10.13
CA GLN A 89 3.57 -1.24 -8.78
C GLN A 89 4.59 -2.26 -8.28
N GLU A 90 5.11 -2.05 -7.08
CA GLU A 90 6.06 -2.93 -6.43
C GLU A 90 5.44 -3.48 -5.14
N VAL A 91 5.71 -4.73 -4.82
CA VAL A 91 5.30 -5.33 -3.54
C VAL A 91 6.49 -5.31 -2.59
N ARG A 92 6.33 -4.67 -1.43
CA ARG A 92 7.36 -4.61 -0.38
C ARG A 92 6.86 -5.28 0.90
N THR A 93 7.71 -6.11 1.50
CA THR A 93 7.45 -6.75 2.80
C THR A 93 8.43 -6.32 3.88
N GLU A 94 9.44 -5.53 3.49
CA GLU A 94 10.50 -5.05 4.36
C GLU A 94 11.11 -3.75 3.81
N VAL A 95 11.82 -3.03 4.67
CA VAL A 95 12.66 -1.90 4.28
C VAL A 95 13.99 -2.00 5.02
N LYS A 96 15.10 -1.95 4.27
CA LYS A 96 16.47 -2.10 4.81
C LYS A 96 16.65 -3.36 5.68
N GLY A 97 16.03 -4.48 5.31
CA GLY A 97 16.09 -5.75 6.03
C GLY A 97 15.16 -5.86 7.25
N THR A 98 14.37 -4.82 7.56
CA THR A 98 13.38 -4.86 8.63
C THR A 98 11.99 -5.19 8.06
N PRO A 99 11.34 -6.28 8.49
CA PRO A 99 9.99 -6.63 8.04
C PRO A 99 8.98 -5.54 8.40
N LEU A 100 8.06 -5.24 7.48
CA LEU A 100 6.95 -4.33 7.72
C LEU A 100 5.92 -5.00 8.63
N ARG A 101 5.43 -4.25 9.62
CA ARG A 101 4.44 -4.72 10.59
C ARG A 101 3.24 -3.79 10.68
N ALA A 102 2.10 -4.39 10.97
CA ALA A 102 0.93 -3.68 11.47
C ALA A 102 0.67 -4.09 12.91
N ARG A 103 0.24 -3.15 13.75
CA ARG A 103 -0.12 -3.40 15.15
C ARG A 103 -1.50 -2.87 15.46
N TYR A 104 -2.35 -3.72 16.03
CA TYR A 104 -3.67 -3.36 16.51
C TYR A 104 -3.68 -3.25 18.03
N ASP A 105 -4.05 -2.09 18.57
CA ASP A 105 -4.10 -1.84 20.02
C ASP A 105 -5.48 -2.12 20.64
N GLY A 106 -6.43 -2.68 19.86
CA GLY A 106 -7.83 -2.86 20.25
C GLY A 106 -8.74 -1.73 19.78
N THR A 107 -8.18 -0.60 19.33
CA THR A 107 -8.96 0.54 18.79
C THR A 107 -8.40 1.04 17.46
N ARG A 108 -7.08 1.13 17.35
CA ARG A 108 -6.34 1.69 16.22
C ARG A 108 -5.41 0.65 15.63
N LEU A 109 -5.25 0.71 14.31
CA LEU A 109 -4.31 -0.10 13.57
C LEU A 109 -3.19 0.80 13.06
N THR A 110 -1.98 0.64 13.59
CA THR A 110 -0.79 1.31 13.05
C THR A 110 -0.16 0.41 12.01
N VAL A 111 0.01 0.87 10.78
CA VAL A 111 0.54 0.08 9.66
C VAL A 111 1.83 0.72 9.16
N GLU A 112 2.88 -0.08 9.05
CA GLU A 112 4.11 0.29 8.36
C GLU A 112 3.99 0.01 6.86
N VAL A 113 4.20 1.04 6.05
CA VAL A 113 4.21 0.99 4.59
C VAL A 113 5.49 1.63 4.06
N VAL A 114 5.76 1.48 2.76
CA VAL A 114 6.95 2.00 2.12
C VAL A 114 6.59 3.17 1.22
N LYS A 115 7.45 4.18 1.23
CA LYS A 115 7.56 5.15 0.14
C LYS A 115 8.81 4.83 -0.65
N ILE A 116 8.64 4.65 -1.96
CA ILE A 116 9.76 4.54 -2.89
C ILE A 116 10.00 5.89 -3.57
N ALA A 117 11.27 6.19 -3.83
CA ALA A 117 11.72 7.37 -4.56
C ALA A 117 12.56 6.93 -5.77
N PRO A 118 11.93 6.49 -6.88
CA PRO A 118 12.65 6.13 -8.10
C PRO A 118 13.27 7.36 -8.75
N ASP A 119 14.42 7.16 -9.38
CA ASP A 119 15.01 8.19 -10.24
C ASP A 119 14.18 8.37 -11.51
N ARG A 120 14.26 9.54 -12.12
CA ARG A 120 13.47 9.86 -13.33
C ARG A 120 13.73 8.91 -14.50
N SER A 121 14.93 8.31 -14.56
CA SER A 121 15.32 7.29 -15.55
C SER A 121 14.61 5.94 -15.37
N MET A 122 13.96 5.72 -14.22
CA MET A 122 13.17 4.51 -13.95
C MET A 122 11.75 4.61 -14.53
N PHE A 123 11.35 5.75 -15.09
CA PHE A 123 10.06 5.96 -15.73
C PHE A 123 10.17 5.91 -17.26
N LEU A 124 9.54 4.90 -17.87
CA LEU A 124 9.36 4.83 -19.31
C LEU A 124 8.22 5.76 -19.70
N ARG A 125 8.50 6.74 -20.57
CA ARG A 125 7.59 7.84 -20.83
C ARG A 125 7.55 8.29 -22.29
N SER A 126 6.39 8.81 -22.68
CA SER A 126 6.17 9.56 -23.92
C SER A 126 5.68 10.95 -23.55
N GLY A 127 6.53 11.97 -23.71
CA GLY A 127 6.25 13.31 -23.17
C GLY A 127 6.07 13.29 -21.65
N THR A 128 4.91 13.76 -21.17
CA THR A 128 4.55 13.79 -19.74
C THR A 128 3.90 12.51 -19.23
N LYS A 129 3.63 11.53 -20.11
CA LYS A 129 2.91 10.30 -19.77
C LYS A 129 3.88 9.17 -19.45
N VAL A 130 3.80 8.64 -18.23
CA VAL A 130 4.53 7.44 -17.80
C VAL A 130 3.72 6.21 -18.17
N HIS A 131 4.25 5.40 -19.09
CA HIS A 131 3.59 4.19 -19.58
C HIS A 131 4.24 2.91 -19.02
N GLY A 132 5.31 3.03 -18.26
CA GLY A 132 5.87 1.91 -17.52
C GLY A 132 6.96 2.34 -16.55
N CYS A 133 7.30 1.44 -15.64
CA CYS A 133 8.38 1.63 -14.70
C CYS A 133 9.34 0.45 -14.75
N VAL A 134 10.62 0.71 -14.49
CA VAL A 134 11.66 -0.31 -14.49
C VAL A 134 12.47 -0.22 -13.21
N ARG A 135 12.96 -1.36 -12.73
CA ARG A 135 13.87 -1.44 -11.58
C ARG A 135 13.35 -0.76 -10.30
N LEU A 136 12.02 -0.74 -10.09
CA LEU A 136 11.41 -0.15 -8.88
C LEU A 136 11.89 -0.82 -7.58
N ARG A 137 12.29 -2.09 -7.65
CA ARG A 137 12.90 -2.81 -6.52
C ARG A 137 14.22 -2.18 -6.04
N GLU A 138 14.97 -1.55 -6.94
CA GLU A 138 16.25 -0.86 -6.66
C GLU A 138 16.05 0.57 -6.15
N ALA A 139 14.86 1.14 -6.32
CA ALA A 139 14.57 2.51 -5.88
C ALA A 139 14.79 2.67 -4.38
N LYS A 140 15.29 3.86 -3.97
CA LYS A 140 15.43 4.22 -2.56
C LYS A 140 14.08 4.09 -1.87
N ALA A 141 14.08 3.45 -0.71
CA ALA A 141 12.89 3.19 0.08
C ALA A 141 13.02 3.76 1.49
N SER A 142 11.94 4.34 1.99
CA SER A 142 11.80 4.82 3.37
C SER A 142 10.53 4.28 4.00
N LEU A 143 10.61 3.97 5.30
CA LEU A 143 9.45 3.58 6.10
C LEU A 143 8.53 4.78 6.30
N LEU A 144 7.22 4.54 6.17
CA LEU A 144 6.17 5.42 6.63
C LEU A 144 5.26 4.64 7.56
N GLN A 145 4.71 5.32 8.57
CA GLN A 145 3.67 4.77 9.42
C GLN A 145 2.37 5.53 9.15
N SER A 146 1.27 4.79 9.07
CA SER A 146 -0.08 5.36 9.04
C SER A 146 -0.90 4.76 10.16
N THR A 147 -1.59 5.62 10.90
CA THR A 147 -2.54 5.20 11.92
C THR A 147 -3.94 5.18 11.34
N LEU A 148 -4.62 4.03 11.45
CA LEU A 148 -5.97 3.83 10.98
C LEU A 148 -6.92 3.71 12.18
N THR A 149 -8.08 4.36 12.07
CA THR A 149 -9.20 4.23 13.01
C THR A 149 -10.43 3.68 12.29
N ARG A 150 -11.36 3.10 13.04
CA ARG A 150 -12.66 2.70 12.48
C ARG A 150 -13.38 3.92 11.88
N ARG A 151 -14.08 3.70 10.77
CA ARG A 151 -14.92 4.68 10.09
C ARG A 151 -16.38 4.41 10.41
#